data_AF-A0A3M2IXC8-F1
#
_entry.id   AF-A0A3M2IXC8-F1
#
_cell.length_a   1.000
_cell.length_b   1.000
_cell.length_c   1.000
_cell.angle_alpha   90.00
_cell.angle_beta   90.00
_cell.angle_gamma   90.00
#
_symmetry.space_group_name_H-M   'P 1'
#
loop_
_entity.id
_entity.type
_entity.pdbx_description
1 polymer ?
#
loop_
_entity_poly.entity_id
_entity_poly.type
_entity_poly.pdbx_seq_one_letter_code
_entity_poly.pdbx_strand_id
1 'polypeptide(L)'
;MTSPRTAPTRPRRLLTGLALGGLLVPLAACSGGGDTEAFCQGGEDATAEMTAAGELANDPQAFADAISAARDGFEDLEAPEEIAADWEVFTTTFGELDDSLQEIDPTDQEAFLAALTEFSEQADSDDLTAASDNLSTFFAENCEA
;
A
#
# COMPACT_ATOMS: atom_id res chain seq x y z
N MET A 1 57.36 42.02 -8.79
CA MET A 1 56.08 41.68 -8.14
C MET A 1 54.95 42.14 -9.03
N THR A 2 53.94 41.28 -9.22
CA THR A 2 52.60 41.56 -9.76
C THR A 2 52.42 41.59 -11.30
N SER A 3 51.94 40.45 -11.82
CA SER A 3 51.12 40.23 -13.03
C SER A 3 49.78 41.03 -12.96
N PRO A 4 48.92 41.17 -14.01
CA PRO A 4 48.72 40.23 -15.12
C PRO A 4 48.38 40.83 -16.50
N ARG A 5 48.17 39.87 -17.40
CA ARG A 5 48.07 39.88 -18.85
C ARG A 5 46.59 39.86 -19.29
N THR A 6 46.37 40.33 -20.52
CA THR A 6 45.36 39.87 -21.51
C THR A 6 44.08 40.71 -21.68
N ALA A 7 43.96 41.27 -22.88
CA ALA A 7 42.81 41.98 -23.45
C ALA A 7 42.02 41.04 -24.41
N PRO A 8 41.08 41.53 -25.25
CA PRO A 8 39.66 41.22 -25.18
C PRO A 8 39.15 40.31 -26.30
N THR A 9 37.96 39.70 -26.13
CA THR A 9 37.22 39.15 -27.29
C THR A 9 35.71 39.16 -27.03
N ARG A 10 34.97 39.89 -27.88
CA ARG A 10 33.52 39.71 -28.14
C ARG A 10 33.38 38.96 -29.48
N PRO A 11 32.33 38.15 -29.66
CA PRO A 11 31.28 38.53 -30.62
C PRO A 11 29.86 38.13 -30.11
N ARG A 12 28.82 38.97 -30.27
CA ARG A 12 27.95 39.23 -31.44
C ARG A 12 26.92 38.13 -31.73
N ARG A 13 25.66 38.55 -31.66
CA ARG A 13 24.37 37.83 -31.70
C ARG A 13 24.14 36.98 -32.97
N LEU A 14 23.45 35.85 -32.79
CA LEU A 14 22.64 35.10 -33.78
C LEU A 14 21.31 34.78 -33.08
N LEU A 15 20.20 35.42 -33.45
CA LEU A 15 19.15 34.95 -34.38
C LEU A 15 18.30 33.77 -33.84
N THR A 16 17.11 34.15 -33.36
CA THR A 16 15.77 33.60 -33.66
C THR A 16 15.64 32.11 -34.01
N GLY A 17 14.89 31.36 -33.18
CA GLY A 17 14.34 30.06 -33.52
C GLY A 17 13.15 29.71 -32.62
N LEU A 18 11.96 29.65 -33.21
CA LEU A 18 10.72 29.11 -32.65
C LEU A 18 10.90 27.65 -32.20
N ALA A 19 10.35 27.30 -31.04
CA ALA A 19 9.66 26.02 -30.84
C ALA A 19 8.75 26.12 -29.60
N LEU A 20 7.43 26.11 -29.83
CA LEU A 20 6.49 25.57 -28.85
C LEU A 20 6.83 24.08 -28.69
N GLY A 21 7.59 23.73 -27.65
CA GLY A 21 7.56 22.39 -27.06
C GLY A 21 6.77 22.54 -25.76
N GLY A 22 5.54 22.06 -25.66
CA GLY A 22 5.21 20.66 -25.89
C GLY A 22 5.55 19.92 -24.61
N LEU A 23 4.58 19.91 -23.70
CA LEU A 23 4.46 19.10 -22.50
C LEU A 23 5.22 17.76 -22.63
N LEU A 24 6.39 17.67 -21.98
CA LEU A 24 7.07 16.41 -21.72
C LEU A 24 7.33 16.38 -20.22
N VAL A 25 6.27 16.09 -19.45
CA VAL A 25 6.45 15.37 -18.19
C VAL A 25 6.99 14.01 -18.64
N PRO A 26 8.25 13.63 -18.31
CA PRO A 26 8.64 12.25 -18.45
C PRO A 26 7.80 11.50 -17.42
N LEU A 27 6.66 10.99 -17.87
CA LEU A 27 6.08 9.78 -17.31
C LEU A 27 7.21 8.75 -17.44
N ALA A 28 7.99 8.64 -16.37
CA ALA A 28 8.84 7.48 -16.12
C ALA A 28 7.89 6.30 -15.86
N ALA A 29 7.17 5.92 -16.90
CA ALA A 29 6.57 4.62 -17.01
C ALA A 29 7.71 3.63 -17.29
N CYS A 30 7.73 2.58 -16.46
CA CYS A 30 8.30 1.26 -16.71
C CYS A 30 9.77 1.01 -16.34
N SER A 31 9.98 0.55 -15.10
CA SER A 31 10.65 -0.75 -14.88
C SER A 31 10.17 -1.54 -13.64
N GLY A 32 8.87 -1.49 -13.32
CA GLY A 32 8.28 -2.28 -12.21
C GLY A 32 6.79 -2.65 -12.38
N GLY A 33 6.19 -2.39 -13.54
CA GLY A 33 4.72 -2.44 -13.73
C GLY A 33 4.10 -3.83 -13.93
N GLY A 34 4.74 -4.90 -13.47
CA GLY A 34 4.11 -6.22 -13.39
C GLY A 34 3.47 -6.44 -12.02
N ASP A 35 4.20 -6.07 -10.97
CA ASP A 35 3.83 -6.35 -9.59
C ASP A 35 2.84 -5.29 -9.08
N THR A 36 2.99 -4.02 -9.47
CA THR A 36 2.06 -2.95 -9.06
C THR A 36 0.64 -3.17 -9.57
N GLU A 37 0.42 -3.59 -10.82
CA GLU A 37 -0.94 -3.76 -11.35
C GLU A 37 -1.64 -5.00 -10.77
N ALA A 38 -0.90 -6.09 -10.57
CA ALA A 38 -1.38 -7.26 -9.86
C ALA A 38 -1.68 -6.96 -8.38
N PHE A 39 -0.80 -6.19 -7.73
CA PHE A 39 -0.98 -5.70 -6.37
C PHE A 39 -2.17 -4.75 -6.25
N CYS A 40 -2.40 -3.87 -7.22
CA CYS A 40 -3.58 -3.01 -7.25
C CYS A 40 -4.87 -3.83 -7.26
N GLN A 41 -4.98 -4.79 -8.18
CA GLN A 41 -6.18 -5.62 -8.30
C GLN A 41 -6.38 -6.49 -7.07
N GLY A 42 -5.36 -7.24 -6.66
CA GLY A 42 -5.48 -8.16 -5.53
C GLY A 42 -5.54 -7.45 -4.18
N GLY A 43 -4.79 -6.37 -4.00
CA GLY A 43 -4.72 -5.62 -2.76
C GLY A 43 -6.00 -4.84 -2.46
N GLU A 44 -6.64 -4.23 -3.46
CA GLU A 44 -7.95 -3.60 -3.30
C GLU A 44 -9.04 -4.62 -2.96
N ASP A 45 -9.08 -5.75 -3.69
CA ASP A 45 -10.04 -6.82 -3.44
C ASP A 45 -9.88 -7.37 -2.01
N ALA A 46 -8.66 -7.66 -1.59
CA ALA A 46 -8.41 -8.24 -0.28
C ALA A 46 -8.65 -7.23 0.87
N THR A 47 -8.37 -5.93 0.66
CA THR A 47 -8.74 -4.87 1.63
C THR A 47 -10.26 -4.71 1.72
N ALA A 48 -10.98 -4.82 0.61
CA ALA A 48 -12.44 -4.77 0.58
C ALA A 48 -13.07 -6.00 1.25
N GLU A 49 -12.52 -7.19 1.03
CA GLU A 49 -12.94 -8.43 1.70
C GLU A 49 -12.79 -8.32 3.22
N MET A 50 -11.68 -7.74 3.71
CA MET A 50 -11.50 -7.49 5.14
C MET A 50 -12.52 -6.51 5.72
N THR A 51 -12.81 -5.44 4.99
CA THR A 51 -13.84 -4.49 5.39
C THR A 51 -15.21 -5.17 5.47
N ALA A 52 -15.53 -6.02 4.50
CA ALA A 52 -16.77 -6.80 4.47
C ALA A 52 -16.81 -7.86 5.58
N ALA A 53 -15.68 -8.49 5.92
CA ALA A 53 -15.59 -9.44 7.04
C ALA A 53 -16.00 -8.76 8.36
N GLY A 54 -15.65 -7.49 8.56
CA GLY A 54 -16.12 -6.69 9.71
C GLY A 54 -17.65 -6.68 9.89
N GLU A 55 -18.42 -6.78 8.80
CA GLU A 55 -19.89 -6.83 8.86
C GLU A 55 -20.42 -8.18 9.38
N LEU A 56 -19.57 -9.22 9.40
CA LEU A 56 -19.90 -10.57 9.85
C LEU A 56 -19.56 -10.82 11.32
N ALA A 57 -19.10 -9.81 12.07
CA ALA A 57 -18.65 -9.98 13.46
C ALA A 57 -19.72 -10.56 14.42
N ASN A 58 -21.00 -10.57 14.03
CA ASN A 58 -22.09 -11.19 14.80
C ASN A 58 -22.33 -12.69 14.45
N ASP A 59 -21.55 -13.26 13.54
CA ASP A 59 -21.53 -14.68 13.17
C ASP A 59 -20.07 -15.18 13.24
N PRO A 60 -19.63 -15.73 14.39
CA PRO A 60 -18.23 -16.08 14.62
C PRO A 60 -17.63 -17.01 13.57
N GLN A 61 -18.41 -17.98 13.08
CA GLN A 61 -17.93 -18.90 12.05
C GLN A 61 -17.75 -18.17 10.72
N ALA A 62 -18.77 -17.42 10.29
CA ALA A 62 -18.68 -16.68 9.02
C ALA A 62 -17.58 -15.61 9.05
N PHE A 63 -17.36 -14.99 10.20
CA PHE A 63 -16.26 -14.05 10.41
C PHE A 63 -14.90 -14.75 10.28
N ALA A 64 -14.67 -15.83 11.03
CA ALA A 64 -13.41 -16.58 10.96
C ALA A 64 -13.13 -17.12 9.55
N ASP A 65 -14.15 -17.66 8.87
CA ASP A 65 -14.03 -18.13 7.49
C ASP A 65 -13.65 -16.97 6.53
N ALA A 66 -14.20 -15.77 6.74
CA ALA A 66 -13.89 -14.60 5.92
C ALA A 66 -12.48 -14.05 6.17
N ILE A 67 -12.03 -14.00 7.43
CA ILE A 67 -10.66 -13.60 7.78
C ILE A 67 -9.64 -14.57 7.19
N SER A 68 -9.89 -15.89 7.29
CA SER A 68 -9.04 -16.91 6.70
C SER A 68 -8.95 -16.78 5.17
N ALA A 69 -10.09 -16.55 4.50
CA ALA A 69 -10.10 -16.34 3.04
C ALA A 69 -9.33 -15.08 2.62
N ALA A 70 -9.47 -13.99 3.37
CA ALA A 70 -8.73 -12.75 3.10
C ALA A 70 -7.22 -12.95 3.29
N ARG A 71 -6.80 -13.71 4.32
CA ARG A 71 -5.39 -14.07 4.54
C ARG A 71 -4.81 -14.84 3.36
N ASP A 72 -5.51 -15.87 2.88
CA ASP A 72 -5.08 -16.63 1.70
C ASP A 72 -4.89 -15.71 0.48
N GLY A 73 -5.76 -14.69 0.34
CA GLY A 73 -5.64 -13.67 -0.70
C GLY A 73 -4.39 -12.78 -0.57
N PHE A 74 -3.93 -12.52 0.66
CA PHE A 74 -2.74 -11.71 0.92
C PHE A 74 -1.42 -12.44 0.68
N GLU A 75 -1.32 -13.71 1.05
CA GLU A 75 -0.07 -14.48 0.97
C GLU A 75 0.43 -14.64 -0.48
N ASP A 76 -0.48 -14.59 -1.46
CA ASP A 76 -0.18 -14.69 -2.88
C ASP A 76 0.18 -13.34 -3.54
N LEU A 77 0.12 -12.22 -2.81
CA LEU A 77 0.36 -10.87 -3.33
C LEU A 77 1.72 -10.30 -2.91
N GLU A 78 2.58 -10.04 -3.89
CA GLU A 78 3.83 -9.30 -3.69
C GLU A 78 3.57 -7.78 -3.81
N ALA A 79 3.76 -7.07 -2.69
CA ALA A 79 3.66 -5.61 -2.66
C ALA A 79 4.91 -4.94 -3.28
N PRO A 80 4.73 -3.82 -4.01
CA PRO A 80 5.85 -3.00 -4.48
C PRO A 80 6.77 -2.55 -3.34
N GLU A 81 8.07 -2.45 -3.58
CA GLU A 81 9.08 -2.11 -2.55
C GLU A 81 8.74 -0.84 -1.75
N GLU A 82 8.07 0.13 -2.37
CA GLU A 82 7.70 1.40 -1.74
C GLU A 82 6.56 1.29 -0.72
N ILE A 83 5.74 0.24 -0.79
CA ILE A 83 4.60 -0.01 0.11
C ILE A 83 4.68 -1.38 0.81
N ALA A 84 5.73 -2.17 0.56
CA ALA A 84 5.89 -3.52 1.07
C ALA A 84 5.92 -3.59 2.61
N ALA A 85 6.51 -2.60 3.27
CA ALA A 85 6.55 -2.57 4.74
C ALA A 85 5.15 -2.31 5.33
N ASP A 86 4.39 -1.39 4.75
CA ASP A 86 3.01 -1.10 5.18
C ASP A 86 2.09 -2.29 4.88
N TRP A 87 2.27 -2.95 3.73
CA TRP A 87 1.59 -4.20 3.40
C TRP A 87 1.91 -5.30 4.41
N GLU A 88 3.17 -5.51 4.75
CA GLU A 88 3.59 -6.52 5.73
C GLU A 88 2.96 -6.27 7.11
N VAL A 89 2.94 -5.01 7.58
CA VAL A 89 2.26 -4.65 8.84
C VAL A 89 0.78 -5.01 8.76
N PHE A 90 0.10 -4.59 7.70
CA PHE A 90 -1.32 -4.88 7.49
C PHE A 90 -1.59 -6.39 7.49
N THR A 91 -0.90 -7.16 6.64
CA THR A 91 -1.13 -8.60 6.50
C THR A 91 -0.73 -9.38 7.75
N THR A 92 0.31 -8.95 8.48
CA THR A 92 0.73 -9.60 9.72
C THR A 92 -0.32 -9.43 10.81
N THR A 93 -0.83 -8.21 11.02
CA THR A 93 -1.86 -7.96 12.05
C THR A 93 -3.12 -8.77 11.80
N PHE A 94 -3.53 -8.92 10.54
CA PHE A 94 -4.67 -9.77 10.20
C PHE A 94 -4.36 -11.27 10.22
N GLY A 95 -3.12 -11.68 9.92
CA GLY A 95 -2.67 -13.06 10.09
C GLY A 95 -2.67 -13.51 11.55
N GLU A 96 -2.28 -12.62 12.47
CA GLU A 96 -2.34 -12.87 13.91
C GLU A 96 -3.79 -13.01 14.42
N LEU A 97 -4.73 -12.26 13.83
CA LEU A 97 -6.16 -12.46 14.08
C LEU A 97 -6.63 -13.82 13.60
N ASP A 98 -6.31 -14.22 12.36
CA ASP A 98 -6.67 -15.52 11.81
C ASP A 98 -6.13 -16.67 12.68
N ASP A 99 -4.83 -16.62 13.03
CA ASP A 99 -4.19 -17.60 13.92
C ASP A 99 -4.94 -17.69 15.26
N SER A 100 -5.32 -16.55 15.84
CA SER A 100 -6.08 -16.49 17.10
C SER A 100 -7.48 -17.10 16.96
N LEU A 101 -8.17 -16.85 15.84
CA LEU A 101 -9.51 -17.37 15.59
C LEU A 101 -9.52 -18.88 15.33
N GLN A 102 -8.50 -19.41 14.65
CA GLN A 102 -8.38 -20.85 14.38
C GLN A 102 -8.16 -21.69 15.64
N GLU A 103 -7.62 -21.10 16.71
CA GLU A 103 -7.45 -21.76 18.00
C GLU A 103 -8.74 -21.77 18.85
N ILE A 104 -9.76 -21.00 18.46
CA ILE A 104 -11.01 -20.83 19.21
C ILE A 104 -12.10 -21.78 18.71
N ASP A 105 -12.89 -22.33 19.64
CA ASP A 105 -14.14 -23.00 19.26
C ASP A 105 -15.14 -21.94 18.78
N PRO A 106 -15.63 -22.01 17.53
CA PRO A 106 -16.55 -21.01 16.97
C PRO A 106 -17.91 -20.94 17.70
N THR A 107 -18.22 -21.92 18.56
CA THR A 107 -19.39 -21.89 19.44
C THR A 107 -19.13 -21.21 20.79
N ASP A 108 -17.87 -20.95 21.13
CA ASP A 108 -17.44 -20.20 22.32
C ASP A 108 -17.41 -18.69 22.02
N GLN A 109 -18.59 -18.07 22.19
CA GLN A 109 -18.75 -16.62 22.00
C GLN A 109 -17.90 -15.78 22.95
N GLU A 110 -17.56 -16.27 24.15
CA GLU A 110 -16.76 -15.50 25.10
C GLU A 110 -15.31 -15.43 24.62
N ALA A 111 -14.76 -16.57 24.21
CA ALA A 111 -13.41 -16.64 23.63
C ALA A 111 -13.31 -15.82 22.33
N PHE A 112 -14.30 -15.93 21.44
CA PHE A 112 -14.34 -15.17 20.19
C PHE A 112 -14.37 -13.65 20.43
N LEU A 113 -15.23 -13.17 21.33
CA LEU A 113 -15.30 -11.74 21.67
C LEU A 113 -14.02 -11.22 22.33
N ALA A 114 -13.35 -12.07 23.12
CA ALA A 114 -12.06 -11.73 23.70
C ALA A 114 -10.99 -11.53 22.62
N ALA A 115 -10.90 -12.44 21.64
CA ALA A 115 -9.99 -12.31 20.51
C ALA A 115 -10.27 -11.06 19.67
N LEU A 116 -11.54 -10.73 19.41
CA LEU A 116 -11.88 -9.49 18.71
C LEU A 116 -11.51 -8.23 19.50
N THR A 117 -11.62 -8.28 20.83
CA THR A 117 -11.23 -7.15 21.69
C THR A 117 -9.72 -6.94 21.64
N GLU A 118 -8.95 -8.02 21.76
CA GLU A 118 -7.49 -7.99 21.66
C GLU A 118 -7.03 -7.52 20.27
N PHE A 119 -7.70 -7.99 19.22
CA PHE A 119 -7.45 -7.49 17.87
C PHE A 119 -7.80 -6.01 17.73
N SER A 120 -8.92 -5.53 18.30
CA SER A 120 -9.27 -4.10 18.25
C SER A 120 -8.20 -3.23 18.90
N GLU A 121 -7.58 -3.68 19.99
CA GLU A 121 -6.48 -2.95 20.64
C GLU A 121 -5.22 -2.89 19.76
N GLN A 122 -4.96 -3.97 19.01
CA GLN A 122 -3.87 -4.01 18.02
C GLN A 122 -4.19 -3.18 16.77
N ALA A 123 -5.44 -3.21 16.33
CA ALA A 123 -5.91 -2.48 15.17
C ALA A 123 -5.92 -0.96 15.40
N ASP A 124 -6.12 -0.53 16.64
CA ASP A 124 -5.99 0.86 17.08
C ASP A 124 -4.51 1.30 17.26
N SER A 125 -3.53 0.48 16.88
CA SER A 125 -2.13 0.86 16.92
C SER A 125 -1.79 1.95 15.90
N ASP A 126 -0.86 2.83 16.27
CA ASP A 126 -0.35 3.87 15.38
C ASP A 126 0.28 3.27 14.10
N ASP A 127 0.89 2.09 14.22
CA ASP A 127 1.55 1.39 13.12
C ASP A 127 0.55 0.86 12.09
N LEU A 128 -0.52 0.16 12.51
CA LEU A 128 -1.55 -0.32 11.56
C LEU A 128 -2.33 0.84 10.95
N THR A 129 -2.62 1.89 11.73
CA THR A 129 -3.30 3.09 11.23
C THR A 129 -2.47 3.75 10.14
N ALA A 130 -1.17 3.96 10.38
CA ALA A 130 -0.26 4.54 9.40
C ALA A 130 -0.13 3.65 8.14
N ALA A 131 0.01 2.33 8.32
CA ALA A 131 0.08 1.38 7.21
C ALA A 131 -1.17 1.42 6.34
N SER A 132 -2.35 1.43 6.96
CA SER A 132 -3.65 1.50 6.27
C SER A 132 -3.84 2.80 5.49
N ASP A 133 -3.42 3.94 6.07
CA ASP A 133 -3.46 5.24 5.40
C ASP A 133 -2.49 5.31 4.21
N ASN A 134 -1.28 4.75 4.37
CA ASN A 134 -0.28 4.66 3.32
C ASN A 134 -0.75 3.76 2.17
N LEU A 135 -1.30 2.59 2.47
CA LEU A 135 -1.89 1.67 1.48
C LEU A 135 -3.04 2.34 0.73
N SER A 136 -3.96 2.99 1.45
CA SER A 136 -5.08 3.72 0.85
C SER A 136 -4.60 4.83 -0.09
N THR A 137 -3.56 5.57 0.32
CA THR A 137 -2.95 6.62 -0.51
C THR A 137 -2.26 6.01 -1.72
N PHE A 138 -1.51 4.92 -1.54
CA PHE A 138 -0.83 4.21 -2.60
C PHE A 138 -1.83 3.74 -3.67
N PHE A 139 -2.92 3.08 -3.26
CA PHE A 139 -3.96 2.63 -4.17
C PHE A 139 -4.59 3.82 -4.91
N ALA A 140 -4.95 4.89 -4.21
CA ALA A 140 -5.54 6.07 -4.85
C ALA A 140 -4.62 6.79 -5.86
N GLU A 141 -3.30 6.74 -5.66
CA GLU A 141 -2.32 7.39 -6.55
C GLU A 141 -1.84 6.50 -7.69
N ASN A 142 -1.80 5.18 -7.48
CA ASN A 142 -1.14 4.23 -8.39
C ASN A 142 -2.09 3.21 -9.03
N CYS A 143 -3.25 2.98 -8.45
CA CYS A 143 -4.28 2.09 -8.98
C CYS A 143 -5.35 2.95 -9.68
N GLU A 144 -5.65 2.62 -10.95
CA GLU A 144 -6.68 3.34 -11.69
C GLU A 144 -8.06 3.09 -11.07
N ALA A 145 -8.79 4.17 -10.77
CA ALA A 145 -10.16 4.14 -10.24
C ALA A 145 -11.23 3.71 -11.27
#